data_AF-A0A839QMH6-F1
#
_entry.id   AF-A0A839QMH6-F1
#
_cell.length_a   1.000
_cell.length_b   1.000
_cell.length_c   1.000
_cell.angle_alpha   90.00
_cell.angle_beta   90.00
_cell.angle_gamma   90.00
#
_symmetry.space_group_name_H-M   'P 1'
#
loop_
_entity.id
_entity.type
_entity.pdbx_description
1 polymer ?
#
loop_
_entity_poly.entity_id
_entity_poly.type
_entity_poly.pdbx_seq_one_letter_code
_entity_poly.pdbx_strand_id
1 'polypeptide(L)' 'MQGVGGALLDGIRDRATAAGERAIVLLGHAGFYPRFGYVPAIPVGIIASDRSWGESFMALALGGRPLPAGSFRYAGPFGA' A
#
# COMPACT_ATOMS: atom_id res chain seq x y z
N MET A 1 14.53 -18.59 4.87
CA MET A 1 15.21 -17.73 3.87
C MET A 1 15.09 -16.29 4.34
N GLN A 2 16.20 -15.63 4.64
CA GLN A 2 16.20 -14.21 5.00
C GLN A 2 16.07 -13.41 3.70
N GLY A 3 14.83 -13.21 3.25
CA GLY A 3 14.55 -12.64 1.93
C GLY A 3 14.80 -11.14 1.91
N VAL A 4 15.75 -10.70 1.09
CA VAL A 4 16.08 -9.27 0.87
C VAL A 4 14.82 -8.43 0.62
N GLY A 5 13.85 -8.96 -0.12
CA GLY A 5 12.58 -8.27 -0.36
C GLY A 5 11.78 -7.96 0.90
N GLY A 6 11.78 -8.85 1.90
CA GLY A 6 11.12 -8.60 3.18
C GLY A 6 11.83 -7.50 3.97
N ALA A 7 13.17 -7.57 4.05
CA ALA A 7 13.97 -6.55 4.71
C ALA A 7 13.80 -5.16 4.05
N LEU A 8 13.65 -5.11 2.72
CA LEU A 8 13.34 -3.87 2.00
C LEU A 8 11.94 -3.34 2.36
N LEU A 9 10.92 -4.21 2.42
CA LEU A 9 9.56 -3.80 2.79
C LEU A 9 9.47 -3.25 4.21
N ASP A 10 10.16 -3.89 5.16
CA ASP A 10 10.26 -3.40 6.54
C ASP A 10 10.98 -2.05 6.57
N GLY A 11 12.12 -1.92 5.86
CA GLY A 11 12.85 -0.66 5.77
C GLY A 11 12.07 0.48 5.10
N ILE A 12 11.17 0.19 4.16
CA ILE A 12 10.27 1.19 3.56
C ILE A 12 9.21 1.61 4.58
N ARG A 13 8.59 0.65 5.28
CA ARG A 13 7.58 0.91 6.32
C ARG A 13 8.14 1.82 7.41
N ASP A 14 9.34 1.52 7.91
CA ASP A 14 9.97 2.28 8.99
C ASP A 14 10.23 3.73 8.57
N ARG A 15 10.79 3.92 7.36
CA ARG A 15 11.08 5.27 6.84
C ARG A 15 9.80 6.06 6.56
N ALA A 16 8.78 5.44 5.98
CA ALA A 16 7.50 6.10 5.73
C ALA A 16 6.81 6.50 7.04
N THR A 17 6.85 5.62 8.05
CA THR A 17 6.32 5.92 9.39
C THR A 17 7.07 7.09 10.03
N ALA A 18 8.41 7.09 9.97
CA ALA A 18 9.23 8.18 10.49
C ALA A 18 9.02 9.51 9.76
N ALA A 19 8.67 9.47 8.47
CA ALA A 19 8.31 10.64 7.67
C ALA A 19 6.90 11.19 7.97
N GLY A 20 6.12 10.52 8.84
CA GLY A 20 4.76 10.94 9.20
C GLY A 20 3.68 10.52 8.21
N GLU A 21 4.01 9.63 7.27
CA GLU A 21 3.04 9.10 6.31
C GLU A 21 1.97 8.24 7.00
N ARG A 22 0.78 8.21 6.41
CA ARG A 22 -0.38 7.48 6.97
C ARG A 22 -0.56 6.09 6.39
N ALA A 23 -0.14 5.89 5.15
CA ALA A 23 -0.38 4.67 4.42
C ALA A 23 0.68 4.42 3.35
N ILE A 24 0.86 3.16 2.99
CA ILE A 24 1.53 2.74 1.76
C ILE A 24 0.47 2.10 0.87
N VAL A 25 0.47 2.43 -0.41
CA VAL A 25 -0.40 1.81 -1.42
C VAL A 25 0.45 1.30 -2.59
N LEU A 26 0.08 0.15 -3.13
CA LEU A 26 0.80 -0.49 -4.22
C LEU A 26 -0.13 -1.28 -5.13
N LEU A 27 0.41 -1.63 -6.30
CA LEU A 27 -0.13 -2.67 -7.18
C LEU A 27 0.72 -3.92 -7.05
N GLY A 28 0.11 -5.03 -6.65
CA GLY A 28 0.85 -6.24 -6.34
C GLY A 28 -0.02 -7.48 -6.16
N HIS A 29 0.64 -8.63 -6.07
CA HIS A 29 -0.06 -9.91 -6.02
C HIS A 29 -0.81 -10.11 -4.70
N ALA A 30 -2.13 -10.34 -4.79
CA ALA A 30 -3.03 -10.51 -3.64
C ALA A 30 -2.62 -11.67 -2.70
N GLY A 31 -1.90 -12.68 -3.18
CA GLY A 31 -1.38 -13.77 -2.33
C GLY A 31 -0.01 -13.52 -1.67
N PHE A 32 0.72 -12.46 -2.05
CA PHE A 32 2.08 -12.21 -1.56
C PHE A 32 2.12 -11.13 -0.47
N TYR A 33 1.52 -9.96 -0.75
CA TYR A 33 1.60 -8.80 0.13
C TYR A 33 0.82 -8.90 1.47
N PRO A 34 -0.24 -9.72 1.62
CA PRO A 34 -0.86 -9.91 2.94
C PRO A 34 0.09 -10.46 4.01
N ARG A 35 1.17 -11.15 3.61
CA ARG A 35 2.23 -11.61 4.52
C ARG A 35 2.92 -10.47 5.26
N PHE A 36 2.84 -9.25 4.71
CA PHE A 36 3.37 -8.03 5.28
C PHE A 36 2.25 -7.11 5.81
N GLY A 37 1.02 -7.60 5.99
CA GLY A 37 -0.08 -6.81 6.56
C GLY A 37 -0.78 -5.88 5.58
N TYR A 38 -0.51 -5.99 4.27
CA TYR A 38 -1.29 -5.27 3.27
C TYR A 38 -2.67 -5.91 3.11
N VAL A 39 -3.67 -5.08 2.86
CA VAL A 39 -5.06 -5.47 2.60
C VAL A 39 -5.52 -4.87 1.27
N PRO A 40 -6.54 -5.45 0.60
CA PRO A 40 -7.16 -4.79 -0.55
C PRO A 40 -7.63 -3.38 -0.17
N ALA A 41 -7.34 -2.40 -1.02
CA ALA A 41 -7.52 -0.98 -0.73
C ALA A 41 -8.99 -0.53 -0.90
N ILE A 42 -9.74 -1.15 -1.81
CA ILE A 42 -11.14 -0.78 -2.09
C ILE A 42 -12.05 -1.05 -0.87
N PRO A 43 -12.02 -2.22 -0.21
CA PRO A 43 -12.83 -2.49 0.98
C PRO A 43 -12.57 -1.55 2.16
N VAL A 44 -11.38 -0.92 2.21
CA VAL A 44 -11.00 0.04 3.26
C VAL A 44 -11.21 1.50 2.83
N GLY A 45 -11.93 1.73 1.73
CA GLY A 45 -12.39 3.06 1.31
C GLY A 45 -11.38 3.84 0.46
N ILE A 46 -10.28 3.23 0.02
CA ILE A 46 -9.33 3.86 -0.92
C ILE A 46 -9.72 3.46 -2.33
N ILE A 47 -10.22 4.42 -3.10
CA ILE A 47 -10.77 4.22 -4.43
C ILE A 47 -9.65 4.39 -5.45
N ALA A 48 -9.32 3.31 -6.16
CA ALA A 48 -8.33 3.34 -7.24
C ALA A 48 -8.75 4.30 -8.37
N SER A 49 -7.78 4.97 -8.99
CA SER A 49 -8.00 5.73 -10.22
C SER A 49 -8.38 4.84 -11.40
N ASP A 50 -7.95 3.57 -11.39
CA ASP A 50 -8.32 2.56 -12.37
C ASP A 50 -8.96 1.36 -11.65
N ARG A 51 -10.23 1.10 -11.99
CA ARG A 51 -11.02 0.02 -11.38
C ARG A 51 -10.53 -1.37 -11.76
N SER A 52 -9.79 -1.51 -12.86
CA SER A 52 -9.28 -2.80 -13.34
C SER A 52 -8.25 -3.43 -12.39
N TRP A 53 -7.66 -2.63 -11.50
CA TRP A 53 -6.65 -3.11 -10.55
C TRP A 53 -7.23 -4.06 -9.49
N GLY A 54 -8.52 -3.93 -9.17
CA GLY A 54 -9.24 -4.83 -8.26
C GLY A 54 -8.48 -5.14 -6.96
N GLU A 55 -8.36 -6.42 -6.63
CA GLU A 55 -7.66 -6.90 -5.42
C GLU A 55 -6.14 -6.74 -5.47
N SER A 56 -5.57 -6.43 -6.64
CA SER A 56 -4.14 -6.15 -6.74
C SER A 56 -3.79 -4.76 -6.22
N PHE A 57 -4.78 -3.87 -6.06
CA PHE A 57 -4.59 -2.56 -5.43
C PHE A 57 -4.69 -2.70 -3.91
N MET A 58 -3.53 -2.61 -3.25
CA MET A 58 -3.34 -2.99 -1.85
C MET A 58 -2.88 -1.78 -1.03
N ALA A 59 -3.28 -1.73 0.24
CA ALA A 59 -2.94 -0.69 1.20
C ALA A 59 -2.39 -1.26 2.51
N LEU A 60 -1.49 -0.51 3.15
CA LEU A 60 -0.95 -0.79 4.48
C LEU A 60 -1.06 0.46 5.34
N ALA A 61 -1.66 0.33 6.52
CA ALA A 61 -1.72 1.39 7.52
C ALA A 61 -0.35 1.58 8.19
N LEU A 62 0.03 2.84 8.46
CA LEU A 62 1.28 3.17 9.14
C LEU A 62 1.03 3.82 10.50
N GLY A 63 1.98 3.62 11.43
CA GLY A 63 2.00 4.29 12.73
C GLY A 63 0.79 4.04 13.63
N GLY A 64 0.08 2.92 13.45
CA GLY A 64 -1.14 2.60 14.23
C GLY A 64 -2.34 3.51 13.92
N ARG A 65 -2.30 4.26 12.82
CA ARG A 65 -3.35 5.19 12.41
C ARG A 65 -4.34 4.50 11.44
N PRO A 66 -5.62 4.86 11.44
CA PRO A 66 -6.56 4.38 10.43
C PRO A 66 -6.12 4.76 9.02
N LEU A 67 -6.42 3.91 8.03
CA LEU A 67 -6.25 4.24 6.63
C LEU A 67 -7.13 5.43 6.24
N PRO A 68 -6.61 6.42 5.48
CA PRO A 68 -7.44 7.45 4.91
C PRO A 68 -8.36 6.85 3.83
N ALA A 69 -9.60 7.33 3.74
CA ALA A 69 -10.53 6.99 2.66
C ALA A 69 -10.57 8.12 1.62
N GLY A 70 -10.85 7.78 0.37
CA GLY A 70 -10.99 8.73 -0.74
C GLY A 70 -10.38 8.22 -2.04
N SER A 71 -10.35 9.09 -3.04
CA SER A 71 -9.76 8.78 -4.35
C SER A 71 -8.24 8.80 -4.30
N PHE A 72 -7.62 7.72 -4.77
CA PHE A 72 -6.19 7.63 -4.99
C PHE A 72 -5.86 8.00 -6.43
N ARG A 73 -4.79 8.79 -6.61
CA ARG A 73 -4.16 9.02 -7.91
C ARG A 73 -2.66 8.94 -7.71
N TYR A 74 -1.99 8.23 -8.60
CA TYR A 74 -0.54 8.27 -8.65
C TYR A 74 -0.03 9.69 -8.99
N ALA A 75 1.23 9.97 -8.66
CA ALA A 75 1.92 11.17 -9.15
C ALA A 75 1.98 11.16 -10.68
N GLY A 76 2.10 12.35 -11.30
CA GLY A 76 2.05 12.53 -12.76
C GLY A 76 2.87 11.53 -13.58
N PRO A 77 4.13 11.19 -13.21
CA PRO A 77 4.92 10.20 -13.96
C PRO A 77 4.34 8.78 -14.02
N PHE A 78 3.39 8.47 -13.15
CA PHE A 78 2.73 7.18 -13.00
C PHE A 78 1.21 7.26 -13.25
N GLY A 79 0.69 8.46 -13.56
CA GLY A 79 -0.72 8.67 -13.94
C GLY A 79 -0.80 8.95 -15.43
N ALA A 80 -1.69 8.24 -16.13
CA ALA A 80 -2.15 8.62 -17.46
C ALA A 80 -3.22 9.71 -17.37
#